data_AF-A0A3A5UV59-F1
#
_entry.id   AF-A0A3A5UV59-F1
#
_cell.length_a   1.000
_cell.length_b   1.000
_cell.length_c   1.000
_cell.angle_alpha   90.00
_cell.angle_beta   90.00
_cell.angle_gamma   90.00
#
_symmetry.space_group_name_H-M   'P 1'
#
loop_
_entity.id
_entity.type
_entity.pdbx_description
1 polymer ?
#
loop_
_entity_poly.entity_id
_entity_poly.type
_entity_poly.pdbx_seq_one_letter_code
_entity_poly.pdbx_strand_id
1 'polypeptide(L)'
;MKSWKKKYLTGDQSENDSITTKTPEEKEKIIEDDLEKILSNTKTLSPNEFHKMICKILMVMAVIGGFFAFIGYTLAPESCASHEDTIWETLGIALFYISVFGVPINIIIWLISLFNSNVDSPQILVWVFFHTVVVIISMVIFAEYIIQDMFCGCFGFPGEDCS
;
A
#
# COMPACT_ATOMS: atom_id res chain seq x y z
N MET A 1 -5.77 41.41 -39.42
CA MET A 1 -5.99 40.32 -38.44
C MET A 1 -4.79 39.36 -38.54
N LYS A 2 -4.09 39.09 -37.44
CA LYS A 2 -2.72 38.51 -37.42
C LYS A 2 -2.69 37.02 -37.85
N SER A 3 -1.66 36.68 -38.63
CA SER A 3 -1.36 35.38 -39.31
C SER A 3 -1.50 34.11 -38.44
N TRP A 4 -1.37 34.22 -37.12
CA TRP A 4 -1.39 33.08 -36.19
C TRP A 4 -2.75 32.39 -36.03
N LYS A 5 -3.87 33.05 -36.37
CA LYS A 5 -5.21 32.45 -36.23
C LYS A 5 -5.53 31.38 -37.28
N LYS A 6 -4.79 31.32 -38.40
CA LYS A 6 -5.01 30.27 -39.41
C LYS A 6 -4.51 28.90 -38.97
N LYS A 7 -3.55 28.82 -38.04
CA LYS A 7 -2.94 27.53 -37.67
C LYS A 7 -3.89 26.60 -36.88
N TYR A 8 -4.98 27.13 -36.32
CA TYR A 8 -5.92 26.37 -35.49
C TYR A 8 -7.33 26.22 -36.10
N LEU A 9 -7.61 26.85 -37.24
CA LEU A 9 -8.91 26.73 -37.92
C LEU A 9 -8.84 25.93 -39.23
N THR A 10 -7.65 25.47 -39.60
CA THR A 10 -7.40 24.65 -40.82
C THR A 10 -6.81 23.28 -40.49
N GLY A 11 -6.82 22.90 -39.21
CA GLY A 11 -6.34 21.59 -38.72
C GLY A 11 -7.43 20.54 -38.50
N ASP A 12 -8.71 20.89 -38.68
CA ASP A 12 -9.86 20.00 -38.38
C ASP A 12 -10.67 19.62 -39.63
N GLN A 13 -10.08 19.69 -40.83
CA GLN A 13 -10.76 19.25 -42.05
C GLN A 13 -9.76 18.86 -43.15
N SER A 14 -9.16 17.68 -42.99
CA SER A 14 -8.83 16.81 -44.13
C SER A 14 -9.27 15.39 -43.80
N GLU A 15 -10.53 15.15 -44.13
CA GLU A 15 -11.14 13.86 -44.36
C GLU A 15 -10.30 12.98 -45.31
N ASN A 16 -10.44 11.67 -45.12
CA ASN A 16 -10.26 10.59 -46.09
C ASN A 16 -8.84 10.07 -46.34
N ASP A 17 -8.42 9.12 -45.50
CA ASP A 17 -7.89 7.87 -46.04
C ASP A 17 -8.28 6.66 -45.18
N SER A 18 -9.06 5.77 -45.79
CA SER A 18 -9.51 4.45 -45.30
C SER A 18 -10.44 4.42 -44.08
N ILE A 19 -11.67 4.95 -44.23
CA ILE A 19 -12.82 4.27 -43.61
C ILE A 19 -12.99 2.96 -44.37
N THR A 20 -12.19 1.95 -44.01
CA THR A 20 -12.60 0.56 -44.21
C THR A 20 -13.81 0.40 -43.31
N THR A 21 -14.98 0.26 -43.91
CA THR A 21 -16.22 -0.16 -43.25
C THR A 21 -15.99 -1.55 -42.65
N LYS A 22 -15.34 -1.58 -41.48
CA LYS A 22 -15.20 -2.80 -40.69
C LYS A 22 -16.55 -3.12 -40.10
N THR A 23 -17.06 -4.29 -40.44
CA THR A 23 -18.31 -4.87 -39.93
C THR A 23 -18.29 -4.80 -38.39
N PRO A 24 -19.43 -4.59 -37.71
CA PRO A 24 -19.50 -4.57 -36.25
C PRO A 24 -18.71 -5.71 -35.57
N GLU A 25 -18.74 -6.90 -36.18
CA GLU A 25 -18.01 -8.11 -35.77
C GLU A 25 -16.47 -7.97 -35.79
N GLU A 26 -15.90 -7.22 -36.72
CA GLU A 26 -14.44 -6.98 -36.78
C GLU A 26 -13.98 -5.99 -35.72
N LYS A 27 -14.82 -5.01 -35.35
CA LYS A 27 -14.51 -4.08 -34.26
C LYS A 27 -14.58 -4.79 -32.91
N GLU A 28 -15.55 -5.67 -32.74
CA GLU A 28 -15.71 -6.47 -31.53
C GLU A 28 -14.51 -7.41 -31.33
N LYS A 29 -14.04 -8.07 -32.39
CA LYS A 29 -12.80 -8.86 -32.35
C LYS A 29 -11.56 -8.06 -32.00
N ILE A 30 -11.40 -6.85 -32.54
CA ILE A 30 -10.24 -6.00 -32.21
C ILE A 30 -10.28 -5.59 -30.73
N ILE A 31 -11.47 -5.33 -30.19
CA ILE A 31 -11.65 -4.99 -28.77
C ILE A 31 -11.39 -6.21 -27.89
N GLU A 32 -11.85 -7.41 -28.27
CA GLU A 32 -11.54 -8.66 -27.56
C GLU A 32 -10.04 -8.97 -27.58
N ASP A 33 -9.38 -8.86 -28.73
CA ASP A 33 -7.94 -9.12 -28.86
C ASP A 33 -7.11 -8.10 -28.05
N ASP A 34 -7.47 -6.81 -28.05
CA ASP A 34 -6.79 -5.80 -27.21
C ASP A 34 -7.13 -5.97 -25.73
N LEU A 35 -8.34 -6.37 -25.37
CA LEU A 35 -8.74 -6.67 -24.00
C LEU A 35 -8.00 -7.91 -23.48
N GLU A 36 -7.89 -8.96 -24.28
CA GLU A 36 -7.15 -10.18 -23.99
C GLU A 36 -5.64 -9.91 -23.92
N LYS A 37 -5.11 -9.00 -24.74
CA LYS A 37 -3.74 -8.49 -24.66
C LYS A 37 -3.48 -7.66 -23.40
N ILE A 38 -4.45 -6.86 -22.96
CA ILE A 38 -4.36 -6.09 -21.70
C ILE A 38 -4.48 -7.02 -20.50
N LEU A 39 -5.40 -7.99 -20.53
CA LEU A 39 -5.55 -9.02 -19.50
C LEU A 39 -4.33 -9.94 -19.42
N SER A 40 -3.75 -10.33 -20.55
CA SER A 40 -2.53 -11.15 -20.59
C SER A 40 -1.26 -10.38 -20.21
N ASN A 41 -1.21 -9.07 -20.45
CA ASN A 41 -0.17 -8.19 -19.90
C ASN A 41 -0.33 -7.96 -18.39
N THR A 42 -1.54 -8.13 -17.86
CA THR A 42 -1.78 -8.15 -16.42
C THR A 42 -1.41 -9.54 -15.91
N LYS A 43 -0.10 -9.80 -15.82
CA LYS A 43 0.44 -11.08 -15.33
C LYS A 43 -0.24 -11.43 -14.00
N THR A 44 -1.20 -12.34 -14.04
CA THR A 44 -1.96 -12.75 -12.86
C THR A 44 -0.97 -13.47 -11.96
N LEU A 45 -0.53 -12.80 -10.90
CA LEU A 45 0.42 -13.40 -9.95
C LEU A 45 -0.23 -14.65 -9.38
N SER A 46 0.55 -15.73 -9.29
CA SER A 46 0.11 -16.90 -8.55
C SER A 46 -0.24 -16.51 -7.11
N PRO A 47 -1.17 -17.21 -6.43
CA PRO A 47 -1.53 -16.90 -5.04
C PRO A 47 -0.31 -16.78 -4.10
N ASN A 48 0.68 -17.63 -4.32
CA ASN A 48 1.95 -17.64 -3.60
C ASN A 48 2.79 -16.38 -3.85
N GLU A 49 2.94 -15.96 -5.12
CA GLU A 49 3.70 -14.77 -5.46
C GLU A 49 3.00 -13.49 -4.96
N PHE A 50 1.66 -13.46 -5.05
CA PHE A 50 0.86 -12.37 -4.50
C PHE A 50 1.03 -12.27 -2.98
N HIS A 51 0.88 -13.38 -2.25
CA HIS A 51 1.08 -13.39 -0.79
C HIS A 51 2.50 -12.96 -0.40
N LYS A 52 3.52 -13.45 -1.12
CA LYS A 52 4.91 -13.04 -0.94
C LYS A 52 5.10 -11.54 -1.17
N MET A 53 4.47 -10.97 -2.20
CA MET A 53 4.52 -9.53 -2.47
C MET A 53 3.90 -8.72 -1.33
N ILE A 54 2.73 -9.13 -0.85
CA ILE A 54 2.06 -8.49 0.29
C ILE A 54 2.93 -8.56 1.55
N CYS A 55 3.48 -9.74 1.89
CA CYS A 55 4.38 -9.87 3.04
C CYS A 55 5.58 -8.93 2.95
N LYS A 56 6.19 -8.80 1.76
CA LYS A 56 7.30 -7.86 1.54
C LYS A 56 6.90 -6.41 1.78
N ILE A 57 5.76 -5.99 1.25
CA ILE A 57 5.24 -4.63 1.45
C ILE A 57 5.03 -4.38 2.95
N LEU A 58 4.36 -5.30 3.65
CA LEU A 58 4.11 -5.16 5.08
C LEU A 58 5.41 -5.12 5.89
N MET A 59 6.40 -5.95 5.58
CA MET A 59 7.72 -5.89 6.22
C MET A 59 8.38 -4.52 6.05
N VAL A 60 8.34 -3.96 4.84
CA VAL A 60 8.87 -2.62 4.56
C VAL A 60 8.09 -1.55 5.33
N MET A 61 6.75 -1.65 5.36
CA MET A 61 5.90 -0.73 6.12
C MET A 61 6.20 -0.76 7.62
N ALA A 62 6.52 -1.93 8.21
CA ALA A 62 6.92 -2.01 9.61
C ALA A 62 8.21 -1.24 9.89
N VAL A 63 9.24 -1.43 9.06
CA VAL A 63 10.54 -0.78 9.25
C VAL A 63 10.45 0.73 9.00
N ILE A 64 9.82 1.13 7.88
CA ILE A 64 9.65 2.55 7.55
C ILE A 64 8.72 3.23 8.54
N GLY A 65 7.65 2.57 8.98
CA GLY A 65 6.73 3.08 9.99
C GLY A 65 7.44 3.39 11.31
N GLY A 66 8.22 2.46 11.84
CA GLY A 66 9.02 2.69 13.04
C GLY A 66 10.05 3.81 12.86
N PHE A 67 10.69 3.89 11.69
CA PHE A 67 11.64 4.97 11.38
C PHE A 67 10.97 6.35 11.29
N PHE A 68 9.76 6.44 10.73
CA PHE A 68 8.99 7.68 10.68
C PHE A 68 8.48 8.10 12.07
N ALA A 69 8.07 7.14 12.91
CA ALA A 69 7.74 7.41 14.32
C ALA A 69 8.96 7.99 15.07
N PHE A 70 10.15 7.40 14.87
CA PHE A 70 11.40 7.94 15.39
C PHE A 70 11.68 9.38 14.91
N ILE A 71 11.54 9.65 13.60
CA ILE A 71 11.72 11.02 13.08
C ILE A 71 10.72 11.97 13.72
N GLY A 72 9.45 11.59 13.78
CA GLY A 72 8.39 12.40 14.39
C GLY A 72 8.71 12.80 15.82
N TYR A 73 9.10 11.81 16.64
CA TYR A 73 9.55 12.05 18.00
C TYR A 73 10.75 13.00 18.08
N THR A 74 11.75 12.84 17.23
CA THR A 74 12.93 13.72 17.26
C THR A 74 12.63 15.16 16.83
N LEU A 75 11.60 15.37 16.01
CA LEU A 75 11.20 16.70 15.54
C LEU A 75 10.31 17.43 16.55
N ALA A 76 9.49 16.69 17.31
CA ALA A 76 8.63 17.23 18.35
C ALA A 76 8.65 16.32 19.59
N PRO A 77 9.73 16.36 20.40
CA PRO A 77 9.85 15.48 21.58
C PRO A 77 8.85 15.81 22.70
N GLU A 78 8.18 16.96 22.61
CA GLU A 78 7.14 17.43 23.54
C GLU A 78 5.72 17.21 23.00
N SER A 79 5.52 16.43 21.90
CA SER A 79 4.19 16.20 21.29
C SER A 79 3.14 15.75 22.32
N CYS A 80 3.58 14.93 23.29
CA CYS A 80 2.83 14.45 24.44
C CYS A 80 2.24 15.56 25.33
N ALA A 81 2.90 16.73 25.42
CA ALA A 81 2.48 17.87 26.24
C ALA A 81 1.68 18.91 25.45
N SER A 82 1.87 19.01 24.13
CA SER A 82 1.26 20.05 23.29
C SER A 82 0.11 19.57 22.41
N HIS A 83 -0.32 18.31 22.50
CA HIS A 83 -1.43 17.72 21.71
C HIS A 83 -1.29 17.82 20.19
N GLU A 84 -0.14 18.24 19.67
CA GLU A 84 0.13 18.38 18.24
C GLU A 84 1.17 17.35 17.80
N ASP A 85 0.68 16.17 17.41
CA ASP A 85 1.52 15.13 16.82
C ASP A 85 2.04 15.59 15.45
N THR A 86 3.27 15.21 15.14
CA THR A 86 3.80 15.52 13.81
C THR A 86 3.19 14.58 12.76
N ILE A 87 3.10 15.05 11.51
CA ILE A 87 2.64 14.19 10.41
C ILE A 87 3.48 12.92 10.25
N TRP A 88 4.77 12.97 10.61
CA TRP A 88 5.69 11.84 10.55
C TRP A 88 5.39 10.78 11.60
N GLU A 89 5.06 11.22 12.81
CA GLU A 89 4.65 10.36 13.92
C GLU A 89 3.35 9.63 13.59
N THR A 90 2.28 10.37 13.25
CA THR A 90 0.99 9.78 12.89
C THR A 90 1.11 8.81 11.71
N LEU A 91 1.85 9.20 10.65
CA LEU A 91 2.06 8.34 9.49
C LEU A 91 2.89 7.11 9.84
N GLY A 92 3.96 7.29 10.63
CA GLY A 92 4.85 6.21 11.04
C GLY A 92 4.13 5.15 11.86
N ILE A 93 3.40 5.59 12.88
CA ILE A 93 2.56 4.75 13.74
C ILE A 93 1.50 4.02 12.90
N ALA A 94 0.79 4.73 12.01
CA ALA A 94 -0.21 4.11 11.14
C ALA A 94 0.38 3.01 10.23
N LEU A 95 1.50 3.27 9.56
CA LEU A 95 2.18 2.30 8.70
C LEU A 95 2.64 1.07 9.49
N PHE A 96 3.17 1.29 10.70
CA PHE A 96 3.58 0.21 11.59
C PHE A 96 2.39 -0.67 11.99
N TYR A 97 1.30 -0.06 12.46
CA TYR A 97 0.11 -0.82 12.89
C TYR A 97 -0.58 -1.55 11.73
N ILE A 98 -0.62 -0.99 10.52
CA ILE A 98 -1.09 -1.72 9.33
C ILE A 98 -0.29 -3.02 9.15
N SER A 99 1.03 -2.97 9.33
CA SER A 99 1.87 -4.16 9.26
C SER A 99 1.62 -5.15 10.40
N VAL A 100 1.45 -4.65 11.63
CA VAL A 100 1.10 -5.47 12.80
C VAL A 100 -0.21 -6.23 12.58
N PHE A 101 -1.28 -5.54 12.14
CA PHE A 101 -2.55 -6.19 11.80
C PHE A 101 -2.46 -7.10 10.58
N GLY A 102 -1.48 -6.88 9.70
CA GLY A 102 -1.16 -7.79 8.62
C GLY A 102 -0.72 -9.18 9.09
N VAL A 103 -0.12 -9.31 10.28
CA VAL A 103 0.35 -10.60 10.83
C VAL A 103 -0.80 -11.59 11.04
N PRO A 104 -1.86 -11.29 11.82
CA PRO A 104 -2.98 -12.22 11.99
C PRO A 104 -3.70 -12.52 10.67
N ILE A 105 -3.80 -11.54 9.76
CA ILE A 105 -4.38 -11.76 8.43
C ILE A 105 -3.54 -12.76 7.64
N ASN A 106 -2.22 -12.61 7.62
CA ASN A 106 -1.30 -13.52 6.96
C ASN A 106 -1.34 -14.94 7.56
N ILE A 107 -1.50 -15.06 8.88
CA ILE A 107 -1.72 -16.34 9.55
C ILE A 107 -3.03 -16.99 9.08
N ILE A 108 -4.12 -16.24 8.98
CA ILE A 108 -5.40 -16.75 8.47
C ILE A 108 -5.26 -17.23 7.03
N ILE A 109 -4.57 -16.47 6.16
CA ILE A 109 -4.30 -16.86 4.78
C ILE A 109 -3.51 -18.17 4.73
N TRP A 110 -2.49 -18.30 5.58
CA TRP A 110 -1.75 -19.55 5.72
C TRP A 110 -2.64 -20.72 6.14
N LEU A 111 -3.49 -20.55 7.15
CA LEU A 111 -4.41 -21.60 7.59
C LEU A 111 -5.37 -22.04 6.47
N ILE A 112 -5.89 -21.10 5.68
CA ILE A 112 -6.75 -21.40 4.51
C ILE A 112 -5.95 -22.16 3.45
N SER A 113 -4.68 -21.81 3.23
CA SER A 113 -3.82 -22.47 2.23
C SER A 113 -3.57 -23.96 2.53
N LEU A 114 -3.65 -24.39 3.79
CA LEU A 114 -3.50 -25.81 4.16
C LEU A 114 -4.58 -26.70 3.55
N PHE A 115 -5.76 -26.14 3.25
CA PHE A 115 -6.89 -26.86 2.67
C PHE A 115 -6.95 -26.76 1.14
N ASN A 116 -6.00 -26.05 0.51
CA ASN A 116 -5.99 -25.83 -0.93
C ASN A 116 -4.77 -26.49 -1.57
N SER A 117 -4.98 -27.57 -2.31
CA SER A 117 -3.91 -28.32 -2.98
C SER A 117 -3.22 -27.56 -4.12
N ASN A 118 -3.81 -26.45 -4.59
CA ASN A 118 -3.23 -25.62 -5.66
C ASN A 118 -2.26 -24.55 -5.13
N VAL A 119 -2.05 -24.48 -3.82
CA VAL A 119 -1.24 -23.46 -3.15
C VAL A 119 -0.11 -24.14 -2.38
N ASP A 120 1.14 -23.71 -2.59
CA ASP A 120 2.27 -24.20 -1.79
C ASP A 120 2.24 -23.52 -0.42
N SER A 121 1.61 -24.19 0.53
CA SER A 121 1.37 -23.71 1.90
C SER A 121 2.64 -23.63 2.77
N PRO A 122 3.65 -24.53 2.65
CA PRO A 122 4.96 -24.32 3.29
C PRO A 122 5.61 -23.00 2.89
N GLN A 123 5.54 -22.63 1.61
CA GLN A 123 6.11 -21.36 1.17
C GLN A 123 5.40 -20.16 1.81
N ILE A 124 4.07 -20.20 1.92
CA ILE A 124 3.29 -19.16 2.60
C ILE A 124 3.72 -19.05 4.07
N LEU A 125 3.82 -20.18 4.79
CA LEU A 125 4.25 -20.21 6.19
C LEU A 125 5.59 -19.49 6.41
N VAL A 126 6.57 -19.75 5.53
CA VAL A 126 7.89 -19.11 5.60
C VAL A 126 7.79 -17.59 5.49
N TRP A 127 6.95 -17.07 4.61
CA TRP A 127 6.75 -15.62 4.47
C TRP A 127 6.00 -15.01 5.65
N VAL A 128 4.99 -15.71 6.20
CA VAL A 128 4.33 -15.29 7.44
C VAL A 128 5.36 -15.20 8.57
N PHE A 129 6.19 -16.23 8.74
CA PHE A 129 7.24 -16.25 9.76
C PHE A 129 8.21 -15.07 9.61
N PHE A 130 8.73 -14.80 8.41
CA PHE A 130 9.61 -13.66 8.17
C PHE A 130 8.91 -12.33 8.47
N HIS A 131 7.67 -12.17 8.04
CA HIS A 131 6.90 -10.95 8.34
C HIS A 131 6.73 -10.74 9.84
N THR A 132 6.33 -11.78 10.58
CA THR A 132 6.20 -11.73 12.04
C THR A 132 7.53 -11.38 12.71
N VAL A 133 8.63 -12.01 12.32
CA VAL A 133 9.97 -11.74 12.89
C VAL A 133 10.38 -10.29 12.64
N VAL A 134 10.19 -9.77 11.43
CA VAL A 134 10.51 -8.38 11.10
C VAL A 134 9.66 -7.41 11.92
N VAL A 135 8.35 -7.67 12.06
CA VAL A 135 7.47 -6.84 12.90
C VAL A 135 7.92 -6.83 14.36
N ILE A 136 8.28 -7.99 14.92
CA ILE A 136 8.77 -8.09 16.31
C ILE A 136 10.09 -7.32 16.48
N ILE A 137 11.04 -7.49 15.56
CA ILE A 137 12.31 -6.76 15.62
C ILE A 137 12.08 -5.25 15.54
N SER A 138 11.26 -4.81 14.59
CA SER A 138 10.89 -3.39 14.47
C SER A 138 10.19 -2.88 15.73
N MET A 139 9.28 -3.66 16.32
CA MET A 139 8.64 -3.31 17.59
C MET A 139 9.66 -3.13 18.68
N VAL A 140 10.62 -4.05 18.84
CA VAL A 140 11.64 -3.97 19.89
C VAL A 140 12.56 -2.76 19.70
N ILE A 141 12.94 -2.44 18.46
CA ILE A 141 13.83 -1.31 18.16
C ILE A 141 13.12 0.04 18.35
N PHE A 142 11.86 0.14 17.92
CA PHE A 142 11.12 1.40 17.91
C PHE A 142 10.02 1.49 18.98
N ALA A 143 10.05 0.60 19.97
CA ALA A 143 8.99 0.46 20.98
C ALA A 143 8.63 1.80 21.61
N GLU A 144 9.65 2.52 22.12
CA GLU A 144 9.48 3.78 22.82
C GLU A 144 8.76 4.83 21.95
N TYR A 145 9.12 4.95 20.67
CA TYR A 145 8.54 5.93 19.75
C TYR A 145 7.14 5.54 19.26
N ILE A 146 6.82 4.25 19.23
CA ILE A 146 5.52 3.76 18.76
C ILE A 146 4.48 3.79 19.89
N ILE A 147 4.89 3.48 21.12
CA ILE A 147 3.95 3.34 22.25
C ILE A 147 3.83 4.61 23.10
N GLN A 148 4.69 5.62 22.93
CA GLN A 148 4.64 6.83 23.75
C GLN A 148 3.23 7.46 23.74
N ASP A 149 2.60 7.59 22.57
CA ASP A 149 1.30 8.24 22.42
C ASP A 149 0.17 7.46 23.08
N MET A 150 0.29 6.12 23.15
CA MET A 150 -0.67 5.28 23.87
C MET A 150 -0.70 5.59 25.38
N PHE A 151 0.38 6.17 25.91
CA PHE A 151 0.50 6.57 27.30
C PHE A 151 0.51 8.10 27.51
N CYS A 152 0.38 8.89 26.43
CA CYS A 152 0.32 10.36 26.48
C CYS A 152 -1.05 10.94 26.88
N GLY A 153 -1.95 10.11 27.42
CA GLY A 153 -3.19 10.57 28.01
C GLY A 153 -3.08 10.66 29.53
N CYS A 154 -3.53 11.77 30.11
CA CYS A 154 -3.93 11.84 31.52
C CYS A 154 -4.87 10.65 31.77
N PHE A 155 -4.43 9.60 32.46
CA PHE A 155 -5.23 8.39 32.72
C PHE A 155 -6.37 8.63 33.73
N GLY A 156 -6.78 9.89 33.91
CA GLY A 156 -7.83 10.29 34.84
C GLY A 156 -7.45 10.08 36.30
N PHE A 157 -6.15 10.01 36.63
CA PHE A 157 -5.72 9.99 38.02
C PHE A 157 -6.05 11.36 38.65
N PRO A 158 -6.79 11.39 39.77
CA PRO A 158 -7.14 12.66 40.42
C PRO A 158 -5.86 13.33 40.94
N GLY A 159 -5.45 14.43 40.30
CA GLY A 159 -4.29 15.23 40.66
C GLY A 159 -3.27 15.50 39.54
N GLU A 160 -3.44 14.94 38.34
CA GLU A 160 -2.62 15.34 37.19
C GLU A 160 -3.25 16.54 36.48
N ASP A 161 -2.68 17.71 36.70
CA ASP A 161 -2.95 18.92 35.92
C ASP A 161 -2.29 18.76 34.54
N CYS A 162 -3.01 18.17 33.58
CA CYS A 162 -2.64 18.23 32.17
C CYS A 162 -3.16 19.57 31.62
N SER A 163 -2.30 20.59 31.61
CA SER A 163 -2.56 21.96 31.14
C SER A 163 -2.41 22.12 29.64
#